data_AF-A0A347UEG9-F1
#
_entry.id   AF-A0A347UEG9-F1
#
_cell.length_a   1.000
_cell.length_b   1.000
_cell.length_c   1.000
_cell.angle_alpha   90.00
_cell.angle_beta   90.00
_cell.angle_gamma   90.00
#
_symmetry.space_group_name_H-M   'P 1'
#
loop_
_entity.id
_entity.type
_entity.pdbx_description
1 polymer ?
#
loop_
_entity_poly.entity_id
_entity_poly.type
_entity_poly.pdbx_seq_one_letter_code
_entity_poly.pdbx_strand_id
1 'polypeptide(L)' 'MTHRDFESWDEYNRRLKAATAAGHPEWVRLAATIKEAEGDRPYFTGKECKHGHVSPRYKSSKCMVCGLNGL' A
#
# COMPACT_ATOMS: atom_id res chain seq x y z
N MET A 1 -17.72 -9.62 -12.64
CA MET A 1 -16.69 -9.88 -11.62
C MET A 1 -15.34 -9.73 -12.28
N THR A 2 -14.64 -8.62 -12.04
CA THR A 2 -13.27 -8.46 -12.54
C THR A 2 -12.38 -9.31 -11.64
N HIS A 3 -11.98 -10.48 -12.14
CA HIS A 3 -10.94 -11.26 -11.49
C HIS A 3 -9.66 -10.42 -11.53
N ARG A 4 -9.06 -10.20 -10.37
CA ARG A 4 -7.80 -9.47 -10.23
C ARG A 4 -6.68 -10.38 -10.73
N ASP A 5 -5.84 -9.85 -11.62
CA ASP A 5 -4.62 -10.55 -12.01
C ASP A 5 -3.70 -10.65 -10.81
N PHE A 6 -3.39 -11.88 -10.42
CA PHE A 6 -2.42 -12.15 -9.38
C PHE A 6 -1.02 -11.97 -9.96
N GLU A 7 -0.34 -10.84 -9.65
CA GLU A 7 0.99 -10.53 -10.18
C GLU A 7 2.02 -11.64 -9.87
N SER A 8 2.11 -12.09 -8.60
CA SER A 8 2.95 -13.22 -8.14
C SER A 8 2.87 -13.39 -6.61
N TRP A 9 3.21 -14.59 -6.10
CA TRP A 9 3.44 -14.84 -4.68
C TRP A 9 4.63 -14.03 -4.13
N ASP A 10 5.62 -13.71 -4.97
CA ASP A 10 6.79 -12.90 -4.55
C ASP A 10 6.39 -11.46 -4.24
N GLU A 11 5.60 -10.84 -5.10
CA GLU A 11 5.04 -9.49 -4.90
C GLU A 11 4.17 -9.46 -3.63
N TYR A 12 3.31 -10.47 -3.47
CA TYR A 12 2.48 -10.62 -2.28
C TYR A 12 3.34 -10.73 -1.00
N ASN A 13 4.35 -11.60 -1.00
CA ASN A 13 5.24 -11.81 0.14
C ASN A 13 6.06 -10.57 0.47
N ARG A 14 6.54 -9.80 -0.52
CA ARG A 14 7.23 -8.52 -0.30
C ARG A 14 6.33 -7.53 0.44
N ARG A 15 5.09 -7.36 -0.03
CA ARG A 15 4.12 -6.45 0.60
C ARG A 15 3.75 -6.94 1.99
N LEU A 16 3.51 -8.24 2.17
CA LEU A 16 3.21 -8.82 3.47
C LEU A 16 4.35 -8.58 4.46
N LYS A 17 5.60 -8.80 4.06
CA LYS A 17 6.77 -8.53 4.90
C LYS A 17 6.84 -7.06 5.34
N ALA A 18 6.64 -6.13 4.40
CA ALA A 18 6.62 -4.70 4.71
C ALA A 18 5.46 -4.30 5.64
N ALA A 19 4.27 -4.84 5.40
CA ALA A 19 3.08 -4.63 6.21
C ALA A 19 3.28 -5.15 7.64
N THR A 20 3.79 -6.36 7.80
CA THR A 20 4.11 -6.97 9.10
C THR A 20 5.20 -6.20 9.84
N ALA A 21 6.26 -5.76 9.15
CA ALA A 21 7.32 -4.95 9.75
C ALA A 21 6.80 -3.59 10.26
N ALA A 22 5.79 -3.02 9.60
CA ALA A 22 5.11 -1.81 10.03
C ALA A 22 4.04 -2.05 11.13
N GLY A 23 3.84 -3.30 11.57
CA GLY A 23 2.83 -3.66 12.58
C GLY A 23 1.40 -3.78 12.06
N HIS A 24 1.21 -3.71 10.74
CA HIS A 24 -0.10 -3.66 10.10
C HIS A 24 -0.22 -4.69 8.95
N PRO A 25 -0.21 -6.00 9.24
CA PRO A 25 -0.27 -7.06 8.23
C PRO A 25 -1.53 -6.96 7.35
N GLU A 26 -2.62 -6.36 7.84
CA GLU A 26 -3.87 -6.16 7.10
C GLU A 26 -3.71 -5.29 5.86
N TRP A 27 -2.67 -4.44 5.78
CA TRP A 27 -2.42 -3.59 4.62
C TRP A 27 -2.17 -4.37 3.32
N VAL A 28 -1.77 -5.64 3.40
CA VAL A 28 -1.60 -6.49 2.21
C VAL A 28 -2.90 -6.69 1.43
N ARG A 29 -4.06 -6.52 2.10
CA ARG A 29 -5.40 -6.64 1.49
C ARG A 29 -5.79 -5.42 0.66
N LEU A 30 -5.08 -4.30 0.82
CA LEU A 30 -5.30 -3.11 0.00
C LEU A 30 -4.88 -3.36 -1.45
N ALA A 31 -5.35 -2.47 -2.34
CA ALA A 31 -4.88 -2.39 -3.71
C ALA A 31 -3.35 -2.26 -3.74
N ALA A 32 -2.67 -2.90 -4.70
CA ALA A 32 -1.20 -2.82 -4.81
C ALA A 32 -0.80 -1.53 -5.52
N THR A 33 -1.65 -1.05 -6.43
CA THR A 33 -1.44 0.15 -7.22
C THR A 33 -2.60 1.15 -7.06
N ILE A 34 -2.36 2.39 -7.48
CA ILE A 34 -3.39 3.42 -7.55
C ILE A 34 -4.50 3.09 -8.56
N LYS A 35 -4.18 2.35 -9.64
CA LYS A 35 -5.17 1.97 -10.66
C LYS A 35 -6.16 0.94 -10.15
N GLU A 36 -5.69 0.03 -9.30
CA GLU A 36 -6.52 -0.96 -8.62
C GLU A 36 -7.31 -0.37 -7.44
N ALA A 37 -6.92 0.82 -6.97
CA ALA A 37 -7.61 1.50 -5.89
C ALA A 37 -8.91 2.12 -6.41
N GLU A 38 -10.04 1.52 -6.05
CA GLU A 38 -11.36 2.05 -6.41
C GLU A 38 -11.72 3.29 -5.58
N GLY A 39 -12.26 4.31 -6.24
CA GLY A 39 -12.72 5.53 -5.58
C GLY A 39 -11.59 6.29 -4.88
N ASP A 40 -11.81 6.60 -3.59
CA ASP A 40 -10.84 7.26 -2.69
C ASP A 40 -10.18 6.28 -1.73
N ARG A 41 -10.27 4.97 -2.01
CA ARG A 41 -9.61 3.96 -1.18
C ARG A 41 -8.09 4.11 -1.28
N PRO A 42 -7.36 3.88 -0.18
CA PRO A 42 -5.92 3.87 -0.21
C PRO A 42 -5.37 2.60 -0.85
N TYR A 43 -4.12 2.67 -1.27
CA TYR A 43 -3.37 1.53 -1.80
C TYR A 43 -2.07 1.31 -1.03
N PHE A 44 -1.57 0.09 -1.03
CA PHE A 44 -0.34 -0.29 -0.33
C PHE A 44 0.61 -1.04 -1.27
N THR A 45 1.71 -0.37 -1.60
CA THR A 45 2.76 -0.90 -2.49
C THR A 45 3.81 -1.72 -1.73
N GLY A 46 3.86 -1.62 -0.40
CA GLY A 46 4.95 -2.13 0.42
C GLY A 46 6.28 -1.39 0.23
N LYS A 47 6.29 -0.24 -0.47
CA LYS A 47 7.47 0.58 -0.70
C LYS A 47 7.48 1.80 0.21
N GLU A 48 8.63 2.10 0.78
CA GLU A 48 8.87 3.31 1.57
C GLU A 48 8.56 4.58 0.77
N CYS A 49 8.03 5.59 1.45
CA CYS A 49 7.88 6.92 0.88
C CYS A 49 9.21 7.69 0.88
N LYS A 50 9.24 8.89 0.28
CA LYS A 50 10.44 9.76 0.22
C LYS A 50 11.01 10.15 1.60
N HIS A 51 10.22 9.98 2.67
CA HIS A 51 10.62 10.25 4.05
C HIS A 51 10.92 8.97 4.85
N GLY A 52 10.97 7.79 4.20
CA GLY A 52 11.23 6.52 4.87
C GLY A 52 10.01 5.83 5.51
N HIS A 53 8.81 6.41 5.45
CA HIS A 53 7.62 5.77 6.01
C HIS A 53 7.13 4.59 5.14
N VAL A 54 6.88 3.44 5.77
CA VAL A 54 6.10 2.34 5.21
C VAL A 54 4.66 2.50 5.66
N SER A 55 3.79 2.99 4.76
CA SER A 55 2.36 3.12 5.05
C SER A 55 1.54 3.09 3.76
N PRO A 56 0.22 2.83 3.84
CA PRO A 56 -0.67 3.02 2.71
C PRO A 56 -0.60 4.45 2.19
N ARG A 57 -0.91 4.61 0.90
CA ARG A 57 -0.90 5.88 0.20
C ARG A 57 -2.32 6.25 -0.19
N TYR A 58 -2.64 7.53 -0.06
CA TYR A 58 -3.83 8.11 -0.65
C TYR A 58 -3.72 8.11 -2.17
N LYS A 59 -4.84 8.28 -2.87
CA LYS A 59 -4.86 8.46 -4.33
C LYS A 59 -4.04 9.65 -4.81
N SER A 60 -3.79 10.64 -3.96
CA SER A 60 -2.84 11.74 -4.23
C SER A 60 -1.36 11.30 -4.21
N SER A 61 -1.08 10.01 -4.09
CA SER A 61 0.26 9.42 -3.91
C SER A 61 0.99 9.80 -2.62
N LYS A 62 0.33 10.57 -1.74
CA LYS A 62 0.84 10.94 -0.41
C LYS A 62 0.70 9.76 0.55
N CYS A 63 1.77 9.47 1.30
CA CYS A 63 1.73 8.44 2.34
C CYS A 63 0.84 8.88 3.51
N MET A 64 0.12 7.97 4.16
CA MET A 64 -0.78 8.32 5.28
C MET A 64 -0.04 8.98 6.43
N VAL A 65 1.13 8.46 6.79
CA VAL A 65 1.98 9.04 7.85
C VAL A 65 2.41 10.47 7.49
N CYS A 66 2.74 10.72 6.22
CA CYS A 66 3.07 12.05 5.71
C CYS A 66 1.85 12.99 5.80
N GLY A 67 0.66 12.46 5.50
CA GLY A 67 -0.60 13.19 5.63
C GLY A 67 -0.88 13.63 7.06
N LEU A 68 -0.71 12.72 8.01
CA LEU A 68 -0.88 12.98 9.45
C LEU A 68 0.17 13.95 9.99
N ASN A 69 1.42 13.83 9.55
CA ASN A 69 2.52 14.70 10.01
C ASN A 69 2.57 16.07 9.31
N GLY A 70 1.67 16.35 8.36
CA GLY A 70 1.67 17.62 7.61
C GLY A 70 2.85 17.82 6.65
N LEU A 71 3.54 16.73 6.26
CA LEU A 71 4.73 16.73 5.39
C LEU A 71 4.42 16.68 3.90
#